data_AF-A0A165DKN2-F1
#
_entry.id   AF-A0A165DKN2-F1
#
_cell.length_a   1.000
_cell.length_b   1.000
_cell.length_c   1.000
_cell.angle_alpha   90.00
_cell.angle_beta   90.00
_cell.angle_gamma   90.00
#
_symmetry.space_group_name_H-M   'P 1'
#
loop_
_entity.id
_entity.type
_entity.pdbx_description
1 polymer ?
#
loop_
_entity_poly.entity_id
_entity_poly.type
_entity_poly.pdbx_seq_one_letter_code
_entity_poly.pdbx_strand_id
1 'polypeptide(L)'
;MTESHHQQPWPYYLVGSTLPQALRLARCQVQRPFHRPVDEIPSESDVIEQAPTREEERILATNAAVVSDLEGLYSWLNKDRTSRSSKLTPIETWRFRSSLYRTWLLTTMEGHGSGHPSLEFDDNFKIVESSYMALAEAEGPCLERQRMFLDTFTSSELQQIREVATFLKSLGFWAMGADGNTSCIDTYDWGGIFLYCGPRAILRAYEERTIGSTITVGGVLNDDGPTKGFLWKSLKKILDKRNVSISENLQSMPVNSFILDTRNGRYDRCSSCSSMTSLDGLGAQHLYNETNWDYLEGVIGLDFQFYLPLELRRNPAERGLGQAVSKINRGSRLMQEMFASKSEKYRNWSEDKWVCGDCIQMFIVDTIPFWRLDQKRAAGETIQPDCRSGYTCNLQQDMAHAKKFNHLCEPLDQASA
;
A
#
# COMPACT_ATOMS: atom_id res chain seq x y z
N MET A 1 -43.92 27.84 27.17
CA MET A 1 -43.45 26.51 26.75
C MET A 1 -42.37 26.74 25.71
N THR A 2 -41.13 26.88 26.17
CA THR A 2 -39.95 27.03 25.31
C THR A 2 -39.56 25.65 24.84
N GLU A 3 -39.83 25.35 23.57
CA GLU A 3 -39.32 24.14 22.92
C GLU A 3 -37.79 24.16 23.03
N SER A 4 -37.27 23.30 23.91
CA SER A 4 -35.86 22.98 23.94
C SER A 4 -35.54 22.34 22.60
N HIS A 5 -35.02 23.14 21.67
CA HIS A 5 -34.37 22.61 20.48
C HIS A 5 -33.37 21.57 20.94
N HIS A 6 -33.71 20.30 20.74
CA HIS A 6 -32.76 19.21 20.84
C HIS A 6 -31.64 19.53 19.88
N GLN A 7 -30.56 20.10 20.41
CA GLN A 7 -29.29 20.25 19.73
C GLN A 7 -29.00 18.88 19.12
N GLN A 8 -28.92 18.84 17.79
CA GLN A 8 -28.56 17.62 17.09
C GLN A 8 -27.32 17.03 17.76
N PRO A 9 -27.28 15.71 18.00
CA PRO A 9 -26.13 15.10 18.64
C PRO A 9 -24.90 15.45 17.80
N TRP A 10 -23.97 16.13 18.48
CA TRP A 10 -22.64 16.50 18.01
C TRP A 10 -22.00 15.38 17.19
N PRO A 11 -21.02 15.66 16.30
CA PRO A 11 -20.29 14.64 15.54
C PRO A 11 -19.50 13.61 16.39
N TYR A 12 -19.70 13.60 17.71
CA TYR A 12 -19.22 12.61 18.66
C TYR A 12 -19.47 11.17 18.19
N TYR A 13 -20.60 10.89 17.55
CA TYR A 13 -20.91 9.54 17.06
C TYR A 13 -19.99 9.07 15.91
N LEU A 14 -19.36 9.99 15.16
CA LEU A 14 -18.48 9.66 14.04
C LEU A 14 -17.05 9.32 14.50
N VAL A 15 -16.51 10.15 15.40
CA VAL A 15 -15.10 10.06 15.83
C VAL A 15 -14.94 9.39 17.19
N GLY A 16 -15.98 9.32 18.01
CA GLY A 16 -15.98 8.68 19.32
C GLY A 16 -14.91 9.24 20.27
N SER A 17 -14.17 8.34 20.92
CA SER A 17 -13.16 8.69 21.92
C SER A 17 -11.91 9.38 21.34
N THR A 18 -11.77 9.49 20.02
CA THR A 18 -10.67 10.23 19.37
C THR A 18 -11.05 11.65 18.94
N LEU A 19 -12.15 12.18 19.47
CA LEU A 19 -12.58 13.57 19.21
C LEU A 19 -11.47 14.60 19.45
N PRO A 20 -10.66 14.55 20.54
CA PRO A 20 -9.59 15.52 20.76
C PRO A 20 -8.59 15.59 19.60
N GLN A 21 -8.13 14.44 19.11
CA GLN A 21 -7.16 14.38 18.01
C GLN A 21 -7.79 14.80 16.69
N ALA A 22 -9.02 14.35 16.42
CA ALA A 22 -9.75 14.69 15.20
C ALA A 22 -10.06 16.20 15.12
N LEU A 23 -10.50 16.80 16.23
CA LEU A 23 -10.83 18.23 16.30
C LEU A 23 -9.57 19.08 16.20
N ARG A 24 -8.46 18.66 16.82
CA ARG A 24 -7.16 19.32 16.66
C ARG A 24 -6.73 19.37 15.20
N LEU A 25 -6.85 18.26 14.47
CA LEU A 25 -6.60 18.22 13.03
C LEU A 25 -7.52 19.18 12.27
N ALA A 26 -8.84 19.11 12.50
CA ALA A 26 -9.82 19.92 11.78
C ALA A 26 -9.57 21.43 11.99
N ARG A 27 -9.31 21.84 13.25
CA ARG A 27 -9.01 23.23 13.60
C ARG A 27 -7.74 23.72 12.91
N CYS A 28 -6.69 22.91 12.89
CA CYS A 28 -5.48 23.22 12.11
C CYS A 28 -5.79 23.33 10.61
N GLN A 29 -6.61 22.44 10.03
CA GLN A 29 -6.96 22.53 8.61
C GLN A 29 -7.74 23.82 8.26
N VAL A 30 -8.59 24.32 9.16
CA VAL A 30 -9.29 25.61 9.00
C VAL A 30 -8.32 26.78 9.10
N GLN A 31 -7.47 26.79 10.12
CA GLN A 31 -6.57 27.92 10.39
C GLN A 31 -5.38 28.00 9.42
N ARG A 32 -5.08 26.90 8.71
CA ARG A 32 -3.91 26.77 7.83
C ARG A 32 -2.62 27.24 8.52
N PRO A 33 -2.23 26.66 9.68
CA PRO A 33 -1.09 27.08 10.47
C PRO A 33 0.23 26.60 9.84
N PHE A 34 0.35 26.71 8.52
CA PHE A 34 1.54 26.30 7.79
C PHE A 34 2.76 26.96 8.42
N HIS A 35 3.73 26.13 8.81
CA HIS A 35 4.98 26.54 9.44
C HIS A 35 4.84 27.34 10.75
N ARG A 36 3.69 27.26 11.45
CA ARG A 36 3.59 27.83 12.80
C ARG A 36 4.52 27.09 13.77
N PRO A 37 5.13 27.80 14.73
CA PRO A 37 5.83 27.17 15.85
C PRO A 37 4.96 26.11 16.53
N VAL A 38 5.59 25.01 16.96
CA VAL A 38 4.88 23.85 17.54
C VAL A 38 4.13 24.22 18.83
N ASP A 39 4.65 25.17 19.60
CA ASP A 39 4.07 25.72 20.82
C ASP A 39 2.81 26.58 20.58
N GLU A 40 2.58 27.06 19.35
CA GLU A 40 1.34 27.74 18.97
C GLU A 40 0.22 26.76 18.57
N ILE A 41 0.52 25.47 18.46
CA ILE A 41 -0.45 24.46 18.06
C ILE A 41 -1.21 24.02 19.31
N PRO A 42 -2.54 24.20 19.36
CA PRO A 42 -3.31 23.89 20.55
C PRO A 42 -3.16 22.41 20.92
N SER A 43 -3.08 22.11 22.21
CA SER A 43 -3.02 20.73 22.69
C SER A 43 -4.35 20.01 22.47
N GLU A 44 -4.34 18.68 22.60
CA GLU A 44 -5.57 17.87 22.51
C GLU A 44 -6.59 18.26 23.60
N SER A 45 -6.14 18.75 24.75
CA SER A 45 -7.00 19.24 25.83
C SER A 45 -7.54 20.63 25.54
N ASP A 46 -6.75 21.53 24.97
CA ASP A 46 -7.21 22.92 24.70
C ASP A 46 -8.31 22.93 23.64
N VAL A 47 -8.28 22.01 22.68
CA VAL A 47 -9.24 22.03 21.57
C VAL A 47 -10.66 21.67 22.00
N ILE A 48 -10.81 20.81 23.01
CA ILE A 48 -12.12 20.37 23.52
C ILE A 48 -12.82 21.42 24.40
N GLU A 49 -12.10 22.42 24.89
CA GLU A 49 -12.67 23.51 25.69
C GLU A 49 -13.51 24.49 24.85
N GLN A 50 -13.35 24.45 23.52
CA GLN A 50 -14.03 25.33 22.58
C GLN A 50 -14.95 24.52 21.67
N ALA A 51 -16.22 24.94 21.56
CA ALA A 51 -17.17 24.32 20.66
C ALA A 51 -16.66 24.37 19.19
N PRO A 52 -16.82 23.29 18.41
CA PRO A 52 -16.43 23.26 17.02
C PRO A 52 -17.30 24.23 16.21
N THR A 53 -16.68 24.89 15.24
CA THR A 53 -17.37 25.66 14.21
C THR A 53 -18.00 24.73 13.18
N ARG A 54 -18.99 25.23 12.43
CA ARG A 54 -19.64 24.47 11.36
C ARG A 54 -18.65 23.95 10.29
N GLU A 55 -17.60 24.71 10.02
CA GLU A 55 -16.57 24.29 9.06
C GLU A 55 -15.68 23.17 9.64
N GLU A 56 -15.30 23.27 10.92
CA GLU A 56 -14.60 22.18 11.62
C GLU A 56 -15.45 20.90 11.64
N GLU A 57 -16.76 20.98 11.85
CA GLU A 57 -17.66 19.83 11.79
C GLU A 57 -17.68 19.15 10.41
N ARG A 58 -17.71 19.95 9.34
CA ARG A 58 -17.66 19.43 7.96
C ARG A 58 -16.35 18.70 7.69
N ILE A 59 -15.23 19.28 8.14
CA ILE A 59 -13.90 18.68 8.03
C ILE A 59 -13.80 17.41 8.88
N LEU A 60 -14.33 17.41 10.11
CA LEU A 60 -14.41 16.24 10.99
C LEU A 60 -15.14 15.08 10.32
N ALA A 61 -16.32 15.34 9.75
CA ALA A 61 -17.09 14.30 9.04
C ALA A 61 -16.29 13.72 7.86
N THR A 62 -15.60 14.57 7.11
CA THR A 62 -14.80 14.15 5.95
C THR A 62 -13.58 13.33 6.39
N ASN A 63 -12.88 13.76 7.44
CA ASN A 63 -11.72 13.05 7.96
C ASN A 63 -12.11 11.74 8.65
N ALA A 64 -13.26 11.69 9.34
CA ALA A 64 -13.78 10.48 9.96
C ALA A 64 -14.07 9.37 8.93
N ALA A 65 -14.57 9.71 7.75
CA ALA A 65 -14.75 8.76 6.65
C ALA A 65 -13.41 8.13 6.23
N VAL A 66 -12.41 8.96 5.90
CA VAL A 66 -11.06 8.50 5.52
C VAL A 66 -10.44 7.61 6.60
N VAL A 67 -10.56 8.01 7.87
CA VAL A 67 -10.04 7.23 9.01
C VAL A 67 -10.76 5.90 9.16
N SER A 68 -12.09 5.87 8.95
CA SER A 68 -12.88 4.63 9.01
C SER A 68 -12.47 3.64 7.92
N ASP A 69 -12.26 4.12 6.70
CA ASP A 69 -11.87 3.27 5.57
C ASP A 69 -10.44 2.72 5.76
N LEU A 70 -9.50 3.57 6.19
CA LEU A 70 -8.15 3.16 6.53
C LEU A 70 -8.11 2.19 7.73
N GLU A 71 -8.99 2.34 8.72
CA GLU A 71 -9.12 1.39 9.82
C GLU A 71 -9.63 0.03 9.33
N GLY A 72 -10.64 0.03 8.44
CA GLY A 72 -11.13 -1.18 7.80
C GLY A 72 -10.01 -1.94 7.07
N LEU A 73 -9.21 -1.22 6.28
CA LEU A 73 -8.04 -1.78 5.59
C LEU A 73 -6.96 -2.27 6.57
N TYR A 74 -6.63 -1.47 7.59
CA TYR A 74 -5.64 -1.85 8.59
C TYR A 74 -6.06 -3.12 9.33
N SER A 75 -7.32 -3.18 9.76
CA SER A 75 -7.89 -4.35 10.43
C SER A 75 -7.86 -5.56 9.51
N TRP A 76 -8.30 -5.43 8.27
CA TRP A 76 -8.30 -6.53 7.32
C TRP A 76 -6.88 -7.07 7.11
N LEU A 77 -5.88 -6.21 6.92
CA LEU A 77 -4.51 -6.65 6.61
C LEU A 77 -3.73 -7.14 7.84
N ASN A 78 -3.96 -6.56 9.02
CA ASN A 78 -3.10 -6.79 10.19
C ASN A 78 -3.78 -7.51 11.35
N LYS A 79 -5.11 -7.42 11.46
CA LYS A 79 -5.90 -8.00 12.56
C LYS A 79 -6.62 -9.28 12.15
N ASP A 80 -7.40 -9.22 11.08
CA ASP A 80 -8.27 -10.31 10.63
C ASP A 80 -8.54 -10.23 9.12
N ARG A 81 -7.81 -11.04 8.35
CA ARG A 81 -7.91 -11.10 6.89
C ARG A 81 -9.20 -11.73 6.37
N THR A 82 -10.04 -12.30 7.23
CA THR A 82 -11.32 -12.91 6.86
C THR A 82 -12.46 -11.90 6.75
N SER A 83 -12.25 -10.65 7.18
CA SER A 83 -13.28 -9.62 7.25
C SER A 83 -12.83 -8.31 6.61
N ARG A 84 -13.68 -7.74 5.75
CA ARG A 84 -13.50 -6.38 5.18
C ARG A 84 -13.95 -5.26 6.10
N SER A 85 -14.76 -5.58 7.12
CA SER A 85 -15.09 -4.63 8.19
C SER A 85 -14.03 -4.65 9.29
N SER A 86 -13.84 -3.54 9.98
CA SER A 86 -12.94 -3.48 11.15
C SER A 86 -13.34 -4.52 12.21
N LYS A 87 -12.33 -5.23 12.70
CA LYS A 87 -12.36 -6.19 13.82
C LYS A 87 -11.44 -5.73 14.95
N LEU A 88 -11.02 -4.47 14.91
CA LEU A 88 -10.32 -3.85 16.03
C LEU A 88 -11.27 -3.79 17.23
N THR A 89 -10.74 -4.11 18.41
CA THR A 89 -11.44 -3.83 19.67
C THR A 89 -11.51 -2.31 19.90
N PRO A 90 -12.40 -1.82 20.78
CA PRO A 90 -12.52 -0.37 21.02
C PRO A 90 -11.19 0.32 21.41
N ILE A 91 -10.32 -0.36 22.15
CA ILE A 91 -9.00 0.18 22.52
C ILE A 91 -8.03 0.20 21.33
N GLU A 92 -8.03 -0.84 20.49
CA GLU A 92 -7.22 -0.90 19.27
C GLU A 92 -7.67 0.17 18.27
N THR A 93 -8.99 0.36 18.08
CA THR A 93 -9.57 1.45 17.29
C THR A 93 -9.10 2.81 17.82
N TRP A 94 -9.16 3.03 19.13
CA TRP A 94 -8.69 4.29 19.73
C TRP A 94 -7.20 4.53 19.47
N ARG A 95 -6.33 3.54 19.67
CA ARG A 95 -4.88 3.63 19.40
C ARG A 95 -4.61 3.91 17.92
N PHE A 96 -5.29 3.21 17.02
CA PHE A 96 -5.14 3.38 15.57
C PHE A 96 -5.57 4.78 15.13
N ARG A 97 -6.81 5.18 15.45
CA ARG A 97 -7.39 6.45 15.02
C ARG A 97 -6.64 7.64 15.60
N SER A 98 -6.32 7.64 16.89
CA SER A 98 -5.56 8.73 17.53
C SER A 98 -4.19 8.91 16.87
N SER A 99 -3.47 7.82 16.63
CA SER A 99 -2.17 7.83 15.95
C SER A 99 -2.27 8.27 14.49
N LEU A 100 -3.33 7.86 13.78
CA LEU A 100 -3.60 8.29 12.41
C LEU A 100 -3.90 9.79 12.33
N TYR A 101 -4.73 10.33 13.23
CA TYR A 101 -4.99 11.78 13.29
C TYR A 101 -3.74 12.59 13.63
N ARG A 102 -2.88 12.11 14.55
CA ARG A 102 -1.60 12.76 14.89
C ARG A 102 -0.62 12.74 13.72
N THR A 103 -0.50 11.62 13.01
CA THR A 103 0.25 11.53 11.76
C THR A 103 -0.31 12.49 10.73
N TRP A 104 -1.63 12.53 10.54
CA TRP A 104 -2.27 13.43 9.57
C TRP A 104 -2.07 14.91 9.92
N LEU A 105 -2.09 15.27 11.21
CA LEU A 105 -1.80 16.63 11.66
C LEU A 105 -0.38 17.03 11.26
N LEU A 106 0.61 16.17 11.48
CA LEU A 106 1.99 16.41 11.04
C LEU A 106 2.08 16.63 9.52
N THR A 107 1.39 15.81 8.73
CA THR A 107 1.34 15.97 7.26
C THR A 107 0.60 17.23 6.83
N THR A 108 -0.35 17.73 7.62
CA THR A 108 -1.04 18.98 7.32
C THR A 108 -0.14 20.19 7.59
N MET A 109 0.72 20.10 8.60
CA MET A 109 1.64 21.17 8.98
C MET A 109 2.87 21.26 8.07
N GLU A 110 3.46 20.11 7.75
CA GLU A 110 4.77 20.03 7.10
C GLU A 110 4.76 19.25 5.78
N GLY A 111 3.61 18.65 5.43
CA GLY A 111 3.48 17.81 4.24
C GLY A 111 3.04 18.58 2.99
N HIS A 112 2.49 17.85 2.03
CA HIS A 112 2.04 18.41 0.77
C HIS A 112 0.95 19.48 0.96
N GLY A 113 1.13 20.63 0.31
CA GLY A 113 0.20 21.76 0.39
C GLY A 113 0.46 22.71 1.56
N SER A 114 1.53 22.50 2.34
CA SER A 114 1.92 23.39 3.45
C SER A 114 2.52 24.73 3.01
N GLY A 115 2.47 25.08 1.72
CA GLY A 115 3.04 26.34 1.23
C GLY A 115 4.56 26.33 1.06
N HIS A 116 5.19 25.14 1.06
CA HIS A 116 6.55 25.00 0.56
C HIS A 116 6.68 25.61 -0.85
N PRO A 117 7.84 26.20 -1.20
CA PRO A 117 8.07 26.77 -2.52
C PRO A 117 7.65 25.77 -3.59
N SER A 118 6.73 26.17 -4.46
CA SER A 118 6.38 25.35 -5.61
C SER A 118 7.61 25.20 -6.48
N LEU A 119 7.88 23.99 -6.96
CA LEU A 119 8.92 23.76 -7.96
C LEU A 119 8.60 24.62 -9.19
N GLU A 120 9.48 25.57 -9.50
CA GLU A 120 9.43 26.28 -10.76
C GLU A 120 10.13 25.43 -11.82
N PHE A 121 9.48 25.28 -12.97
CA PHE A 121 10.01 24.59 -14.13
C PHE A 121 10.39 25.61 -15.19
N ASP A 122 11.53 25.40 -15.83
CA ASP A 122 11.88 26.13 -17.05
C ASP A 122 11.02 25.65 -18.23
N ASP A 123 11.15 26.33 -19.38
CA ASP A 123 10.42 25.98 -20.61
C ASP A 123 10.74 24.55 -21.14
N ASN A 124 11.79 23.91 -20.62
CA ASN A 124 12.18 22.54 -20.95
C ASN A 124 11.75 21.52 -19.88
N PHE A 125 10.85 21.90 -18.96
CA PHE A 125 10.40 21.08 -17.83
C PHE A 125 11.54 20.62 -16.90
N LYS A 126 12.66 21.34 -16.88
CA LYS A 126 13.70 21.14 -15.87
C LYS A 126 13.38 22.00 -14.66
N ILE A 127 13.52 21.41 -13.48
CA ILE A 127 13.45 22.19 -12.24
C ILE A 127 14.59 23.21 -12.26
N VAL A 128 14.25 24.47 -11.96
CA VAL A 128 15.25 25.53 -11.82
C VAL A 128 16.14 25.22 -10.61
N GLU A 129 17.47 25.29 -10.77
CA GLU A 129 18.45 24.96 -9.71
C GLU A 129 18.20 25.71 -8.39
N SER A 130 17.67 26.94 -8.46
CA SER A 130 17.26 27.72 -7.28
C SER A 130 16.16 27.04 -6.45
N SER A 131 15.24 26.32 -7.10
CA SER A 131 14.18 25.56 -6.41
C SER A 131 14.74 24.38 -5.63
N TYR A 132 15.76 23.70 -6.15
CA TYR A 132 16.45 22.62 -5.44
C TYR A 132 17.14 23.12 -4.16
N MET A 133 17.88 24.23 -4.27
CA MET A 133 18.58 24.82 -3.12
C MET A 133 17.59 25.27 -2.05
N ALA A 134 16.48 25.90 -2.43
CA ALA A 134 15.43 26.30 -1.49
C ALA A 134 14.81 25.10 -0.75
N LEU A 135 14.58 23.97 -1.43
CA LEU A 135 14.07 22.75 -0.79
C LEU A 135 15.09 22.11 0.16
N ALA A 136 16.37 22.08 -0.21
CA ALA A 136 17.44 21.59 0.64
C ALA A 136 17.60 22.45 1.91
N GLU A 137 17.56 23.78 1.78
CA GLU A 137 17.60 24.71 2.90
C GLU A 137 16.38 24.56 3.83
N ALA A 138 15.20 24.24 3.28
CA ALA A 138 13.98 24.02 4.04
C ALA A 138 13.94 22.67 4.79
N GLU A 139 14.76 21.68 4.40
CA GLU A 139 14.76 20.34 5.02
C GLU A 139 15.09 20.41 6.51
N GLY A 140 16.16 21.12 6.89
CA GLY A 140 16.62 21.23 8.27
C GLY A 140 15.54 21.79 9.22
N PRO A 141 14.99 22.98 8.96
CA PRO A 141 13.90 23.55 9.75
C PRO A 141 12.65 22.66 9.81
N CYS A 142 12.29 22.00 8.69
CA CYS A 142 11.17 21.07 8.63
C CYS A 142 11.38 19.88 9.57
N LEU A 143 12.54 19.21 9.50
CA LEU A 143 12.87 18.08 10.37
C LEU A 143 12.90 18.48 11.86
N GLU A 144 13.38 19.69 12.17
CA GLU A 144 13.40 20.20 13.54
C GLU A 144 11.98 20.43 14.07
N ARG A 145 11.07 21.05 13.29
CA ARG A 145 9.67 21.21 13.70
C ARG A 145 8.95 19.87 13.85
N GLN A 146 9.16 18.93 12.92
CA GLN A 146 8.65 17.56 13.06
C GLN A 146 9.14 16.92 14.35
N ARG A 147 10.42 17.09 14.69
CA ARG A 147 11.01 16.57 15.93
C ARG A 147 10.37 17.20 17.16
N MET A 148 10.24 18.51 17.20
CA MET A 148 9.61 19.23 18.32
C MET A 148 8.16 18.77 18.52
N PHE A 149 7.39 18.62 17.43
CA PHE A 149 6.02 18.10 17.47
C PHE A 149 5.97 16.68 18.03
N LEU A 150 6.80 15.79 17.50
CA LEU A 150 6.84 14.38 17.92
C LEU A 150 7.34 14.21 19.36
N ASP A 151 8.24 15.07 19.85
CA ASP A 151 8.77 14.96 21.22
C ASP A 151 7.68 15.24 22.29
N THR A 152 6.54 15.81 21.91
CA THR A 152 5.39 16.02 22.80
C THR A 152 4.65 14.73 23.18
N PHE A 153 4.84 13.63 22.44
CA PHE A 153 4.16 12.36 22.70
C PHE A 153 5.01 11.41 23.54
N THR A 154 4.38 10.49 24.24
CA THR A 154 5.06 9.41 24.99
C THR A 154 5.72 8.40 24.05
N SER A 155 6.68 7.60 24.57
CA SER A 155 7.33 6.55 23.76
C SER A 155 6.34 5.52 23.22
N SER A 156 5.28 5.20 23.97
CA SER A 156 4.23 4.28 23.52
C SER A 156 3.45 4.86 22.34
N GLU A 157 3.04 6.13 22.44
CA GLU A 157 2.32 6.82 21.36
C GLU A 157 3.18 6.98 20.10
N LEU A 158 4.47 7.27 20.26
CA LEU A 158 5.40 7.31 19.13
C LEU A 158 5.50 5.97 18.39
N GLN A 159 5.49 4.86 19.11
CA GLN A 159 5.48 3.54 18.48
C GLN A 159 4.15 3.23 17.77
N GLN A 160 3.02 3.74 18.28
CA GLN A 160 1.73 3.64 17.60
C GLN A 160 1.68 4.50 16.33
N ILE A 161 2.18 5.74 16.39
CA ILE A 161 2.38 6.63 15.22
C ILE A 161 3.26 5.94 14.17
N ARG A 162 4.37 5.33 14.61
CA ARG A 162 5.28 4.58 13.76
C ARG A 162 4.59 3.41 13.04
N GLU A 163 3.77 2.65 13.76
CA GLU A 163 3.03 1.51 13.19
C GLU A 163 2.02 1.96 12.14
N VAL A 164 1.25 3.02 12.42
CA VAL A 164 0.34 3.62 11.45
C VAL A 164 1.09 4.17 10.23
N ALA A 165 2.21 4.86 10.42
CA ALA A 165 3.03 5.37 9.32
C ALA A 165 3.60 4.21 8.47
N THR A 166 4.00 3.11 9.10
CA THR A 166 4.44 1.91 8.39
C THR A 166 3.31 1.33 7.55
N PHE A 167 2.11 1.20 8.10
CA PHE A 167 0.93 0.76 7.36
C PHE A 167 0.59 1.67 6.16
N LEU A 168 0.58 2.99 6.36
CA LEU A 168 0.34 3.95 5.29
C LEU A 168 1.39 3.85 4.18
N LYS A 169 2.66 3.69 4.55
CA LYS A 169 3.76 3.41 3.61
C LYS A 169 3.45 2.13 2.81
N SER A 170 3.07 1.04 3.47
CA SER A 170 2.72 -0.22 2.81
C SER A 170 1.61 -0.06 1.78
N LEU A 171 0.56 0.72 2.08
CA LEU A 171 -0.52 1.01 1.13
C LEU A 171 -0.03 1.81 -0.08
N GLY A 172 0.86 2.78 0.13
CA GLY A 172 1.47 3.52 -0.97
C GLY A 172 2.31 2.63 -1.90
N PHE A 173 3.14 1.75 -1.32
CA PHE A 173 3.90 0.76 -2.09
C PHE A 173 2.98 -0.21 -2.84
N TRP A 174 1.89 -0.64 -2.20
CA TRP A 174 0.88 -1.47 -2.83
C TRP A 174 0.25 -0.76 -4.04
N ALA A 175 -0.16 0.50 -3.89
CA ALA A 175 -0.76 1.28 -4.98
C ALA A 175 0.20 1.48 -6.15
N MET A 176 1.48 1.71 -5.86
CA MET A 176 2.54 1.78 -6.88
C MET A 176 2.74 0.45 -7.60
N GLY A 177 2.72 -0.67 -6.88
CA GLY A 177 2.78 -2.01 -7.48
C GLY A 177 1.58 -2.30 -8.39
N ALA A 178 0.39 -1.88 -7.97
CA ALA A 178 -0.85 -2.05 -8.73
C ALA A 178 -0.89 -1.17 -10.00
N ASP A 179 -0.31 0.03 -9.96
CA ASP A 179 -0.20 0.94 -11.11
C ASP A 179 0.69 0.36 -12.22
N GLY A 180 1.58 -0.60 -11.89
CA GLY A 180 2.54 -1.20 -12.82
C GLY A 180 3.62 -0.23 -13.30
N ASN A 181 3.64 1.00 -12.79
CA ASN A 181 4.53 2.08 -13.21
C ASN A 181 5.76 2.18 -12.30
N THR A 182 6.50 1.07 -12.16
CA THR A 182 7.70 1.02 -11.32
C THR A 182 8.94 1.63 -11.97
N SER A 183 8.84 2.03 -13.25
CA SER A 183 9.98 2.35 -14.10
C SER A 183 10.25 3.85 -14.29
N CYS A 184 9.43 4.74 -13.72
CA CYS A 184 9.46 6.14 -14.13
C CYS A 184 10.07 7.14 -13.15
N ILE A 185 10.48 6.76 -11.93
CA ILE A 185 11.07 7.74 -11.00
C ILE A 185 12.29 7.18 -10.28
N ASP A 186 13.44 7.86 -10.45
CA ASP A 186 14.67 7.70 -9.66
C ASP A 186 14.44 8.20 -8.22
N THR A 187 13.47 7.62 -7.54
CA THR A 187 13.04 7.97 -6.19
C THR A 187 13.52 6.90 -5.20
N TYR A 188 14.57 7.21 -4.45
CA TYR A 188 15.16 6.49 -3.32
C TYR A 188 14.29 6.42 -2.05
N ASP A 189 13.34 7.33 -1.80
CA ASP A 189 12.47 7.30 -0.60
C ASP A 189 10.98 7.58 -0.86
N TRP A 190 10.36 6.66 -1.61
CA TRP A 190 8.90 6.58 -1.75
C TRP A 190 8.13 6.59 -0.43
N GLY A 191 8.69 6.00 0.63
CA GLY A 191 8.02 5.94 1.92
C GLY A 191 7.82 7.33 2.54
N GLY A 192 8.86 8.17 2.47
CA GLY A 192 8.79 9.56 2.87
C GLY A 192 7.76 10.35 2.05
N ILE A 193 7.71 10.14 0.73
CA ILE A 193 6.76 10.80 -0.17
C ILE A 193 5.31 10.44 0.15
N PHE A 194 4.99 9.16 0.33
CA PHE A 194 3.63 8.73 0.66
C PHE A 194 3.15 9.41 1.95
N LEU A 195 3.99 9.36 2.99
CA LEU A 195 3.68 10.02 4.26
C LEU A 195 3.56 11.53 4.10
N TYR A 196 4.42 12.17 3.31
CA TYR A 196 4.35 13.60 3.02
C TYR A 196 3.02 14.02 2.37
N CYS A 197 2.46 13.20 1.46
CA CYS A 197 1.15 13.44 0.84
C CYS A 197 -0.04 13.23 1.81
N GLY A 198 0.15 12.40 2.84
CA GLY A 198 -0.79 12.18 3.92
C GLY A 198 -1.90 11.16 3.64
N PRO A 199 -2.68 10.80 4.68
CA PRO A 199 -3.58 9.64 4.66
C PRO A 199 -4.63 9.64 3.55
N ARG A 200 -5.24 10.79 3.24
CA ARG A 200 -6.27 10.88 2.20
C ARG A 200 -5.73 10.58 0.81
N ALA A 201 -4.54 11.10 0.47
CA ALA A 201 -3.90 10.83 -0.81
C ALA A 201 -3.53 9.35 -0.92
N ILE A 202 -3.01 8.75 0.15
CA ILE A 202 -2.67 7.32 0.16
C ILE A 202 -3.92 6.44 -0.02
N LEU A 203 -5.00 6.71 0.71
CA LEU A 203 -6.26 5.97 0.56
C LEU A 203 -6.78 6.05 -0.88
N ARG A 204 -6.79 7.26 -1.45
CA ARG A 204 -7.24 7.47 -2.82
C ARG A 204 -6.37 6.74 -3.84
N ALA A 205 -5.05 6.74 -3.66
CA ALA A 205 -4.13 6.00 -4.52
C ALA A 205 -4.38 4.48 -4.45
N TYR A 206 -4.67 3.96 -3.25
CA TYR A 206 -5.06 2.57 -3.06
C TYR A 206 -6.38 2.25 -3.77
N GLU A 207 -7.41 3.08 -3.61
CA GLU A 207 -8.73 2.88 -4.23
C GLU A 207 -8.69 2.98 -5.77
N GLU A 208 -7.96 3.97 -6.29
CA GLU A 208 -7.80 4.22 -7.71
C GLU A 208 -6.76 3.28 -8.36
N ARG A 209 -6.01 2.51 -7.56
CA ARG A 209 -4.92 1.61 -7.99
C ARG A 209 -3.85 2.34 -8.81
N THR A 210 -3.58 3.60 -8.47
CA THR A 210 -2.64 4.43 -9.20
C THR A 210 -2.01 5.47 -8.29
N ILE A 211 -0.76 5.81 -8.55
CA ILE A 211 -0.07 6.92 -7.88
C ILE A 211 -0.12 8.21 -8.71
N GLY A 212 -0.47 8.11 -10.00
CA GLY A 212 -0.14 9.11 -11.03
C GLY A 212 -0.89 10.43 -11.01
N SER A 213 -2.04 10.55 -10.33
CA SER A 213 -2.79 11.81 -10.18
C SER A 213 -2.87 12.30 -8.73
N THR A 214 -2.60 11.40 -7.78
CA THR A 214 -2.91 11.60 -6.37
C THR A 214 -1.65 11.85 -5.54
N ILE A 215 -0.50 11.30 -5.98
CA ILE A 215 0.80 11.38 -5.27
C ILE A 215 1.84 12.15 -6.09
N THR A 216 1.57 12.42 -7.38
CA THR A 216 2.37 13.31 -8.23
C THR A 216 2.29 14.75 -7.76
N VAL A 217 3.16 15.08 -6.80
CA VAL A 217 3.43 16.44 -6.37
C VAL A 217 4.08 17.20 -7.51
N GLY A 218 3.29 17.95 -8.28
CA GLY A 218 3.75 19.13 -9.03
C GLY A 218 4.84 18.96 -10.09
N GLY A 219 5.30 17.76 -10.44
CA GLY A 219 6.12 17.53 -11.64
C GLY A 219 7.45 16.81 -11.45
N VAL A 220 8.07 16.78 -10.27
CA VAL A 220 9.23 15.90 -10.00
C VAL A 220 9.30 15.58 -8.51
N LEU A 221 9.03 14.32 -8.17
CA LEU A 221 9.37 13.74 -6.87
C LEU A 221 10.86 13.40 -6.89
N ASN A 222 11.72 14.35 -6.53
CA ASN A 222 13.10 14.01 -6.17
C ASN A 222 13.15 13.61 -4.69
N ASP A 223 14.10 12.76 -4.30
CA ASP A 223 14.27 12.32 -2.90
C ASP A 223 14.99 13.33 -2.02
N ASP A 224 15.12 14.55 -2.50
CA ASP A 224 15.85 15.59 -1.80
C ASP A 224 14.86 16.59 -1.21
N GLY A 225 15.27 17.20 -0.10
CA GLY A 225 14.41 18.13 0.62
C GLY A 225 13.43 17.45 1.59
N PRO A 226 12.25 18.06 1.83
CA PRO A 226 11.41 17.76 2.99
C PRO A 226 10.73 16.38 2.95
N THR A 227 10.68 15.73 1.79
CA THR A 227 10.11 14.38 1.61
C THR A 227 11.04 13.29 2.15
N LYS A 228 12.37 13.53 2.11
CA LYS A 228 13.40 12.55 2.46
C LYS A 228 13.32 12.15 3.92
N GLY A 229 12.91 10.92 4.19
CA GLY A 229 12.73 10.38 5.53
C GLY A 229 11.68 11.14 6.34
N PHE A 230 10.71 11.77 5.66
CA PHE A 230 9.60 12.49 6.30
C PHE A 230 8.96 11.62 7.37
N LEU A 231 8.72 12.19 8.56
CA LEU A 231 8.33 11.52 9.79
C LEU A 231 9.39 10.54 10.36
N TRP A 232 9.98 9.67 9.54
CA TRP A 232 10.84 8.58 9.99
C TRP A 232 12.17 9.04 10.61
N LYS A 233 12.86 10.01 10.00
CA LYS A 233 14.12 10.57 10.52
C LYS A 233 13.92 11.14 11.93
N SER A 234 12.89 11.97 12.10
CA SER A 234 12.58 12.63 13.37
C SER A 234 12.11 11.63 14.42
N LEU A 235 11.24 10.69 14.04
CA LEU A 235 10.75 9.63 14.93
C LEU A 235 11.87 8.72 15.43
N LYS A 236 12.76 8.28 14.53
CA LYS A 236 13.94 7.47 14.87
C LYS A 236 14.84 8.20 15.88
N LYS A 237 15.20 9.46 15.58
CA LYS A 237 16.06 10.28 16.45
C LYS A 237 15.50 10.43 17.87
N ILE A 238 14.18 10.58 18.01
CA ILE A 238 13.53 10.71 19.33
C ILE A 238 13.53 9.38 20.08
N LEU A 239 13.16 8.29 19.42
CA LEU A 239 13.13 6.97 20.04
C LEU A 239 14.53 6.49 20.44
N ASP A 240 15.55 6.75 19.60
CA ASP A 240 16.96 6.49 19.92
C ASP A 240 17.40 7.30 21.16
N LYS A 241 17.07 8.61 21.22
CA LYS A 241 17.33 9.47 22.39
C LYS A 241 16.66 8.92 23.67
N ARG A 242 15.51 8.25 23.53
CA ARG A 242 14.77 7.64 24.63
C ARG A 242 15.19 6.18 24.91
N ASN A 243 16.24 5.68 24.27
CA ASN A 243 16.73 4.31 24.36
C ASN A 243 15.65 3.25 24.02
N VAL A 244 14.73 3.58 23.12
CA VAL A 244 13.70 2.66 22.65
C VAL A 244 14.21 1.98 21.38
N SER A 245 14.53 0.70 21.47
CA SER A 245 15.01 -0.06 20.32
C SER A 245 13.98 -0.09 19.20
N ILE A 246 14.38 0.41 18.03
CA ILE A 246 13.66 0.27 16.77
C ILE A 246 14.37 -0.84 15.99
N SER A 247 13.73 -1.99 15.77
CA SER A 247 14.21 -2.86 14.68
C SER A 247 14.04 -2.10 13.36
N GLU A 248 15.16 -1.82 12.71
CA GLU A 248 15.20 -1.19 11.38
C GLU A 248 14.66 -2.12 10.31
N ASN A 249 14.67 -3.42 10.57
CA ASN A 249 14.12 -4.41 9.67
C ASN A 249 12.59 -4.41 9.79
N LEU A 250 11.96 -3.56 8.97
CA LEU A 250 10.50 -3.52 8.78
C LEU A 250 9.93 -4.89 8.43
N GLN A 251 10.71 -5.73 7.74
CA GLN A 251 10.34 -7.09 7.31
C GLN A 251 10.48 -8.14 8.42
N SER A 252 11.35 -7.92 9.42
CA SER A 252 11.65 -8.93 10.45
C SER A 252 11.06 -8.60 11.82
N MET A 253 10.17 -7.60 11.93
CA MET A 253 9.58 -7.19 13.20
C MET A 253 8.63 -8.28 13.74
N PRO A 254 8.98 -8.98 14.84
CA PRO A 254 8.07 -9.91 15.47
C PRO A 254 7.00 -9.11 16.22
N VAL A 255 5.78 -9.08 15.65
CA VAL A 255 4.44 -9.11 16.29
C VAL A 255 4.14 -8.30 17.57
N ASN A 256 5.00 -7.39 18.00
CA ASN A 256 4.68 -6.39 19.01
C ASN A 256 4.00 -5.23 18.29
N SER A 257 2.74 -5.46 17.94
CA SER A 257 1.84 -4.41 17.48
C SER A 257 1.56 -3.51 18.68
N PHE A 258 1.93 -2.24 18.58
CA PHE A 258 1.59 -1.23 19.57
C PHE A 258 0.13 -0.79 19.43
N ILE A 259 -0.48 -1.09 18.27
CA ILE A 259 -1.91 -0.95 18.04
C ILE A 259 -2.67 -2.20 18.52
N LEU A 260 -2.34 -3.39 18.01
CA LEU A 260 -3.10 -4.63 18.20
C LEU A 260 -2.68 -5.41 19.45
N ASP A 261 -3.66 -5.81 20.24
CA ASP A 261 -3.47 -6.71 21.38
C ASP A 261 -3.39 -8.18 20.92
N THR A 262 -4.17 -8.54 19.89
CA THR A 262 -4.23 -9.90 19.33
C THR A 262 -4.36 -9.86 17.80
N ARG A 263 -4.00 -10.97 17.12
CA ARG A 263 -4.13 -11.11 15.66
C ARG A 263 -4.78 -12.44 15.32
N ASN A 264 -5.86 -12.42 14.54
CA ASN A 264 -6.54 -13.61 14.06
C ASN A 264 -5.72 -14.22 12.92
N GLY A 265 -5.53 -15.54 12.97
CA GLY A 265 -4.79 -16.26 11.93
C GLY A 265 -3.27 -16.04 11.91
N ARG A 266 -2.69 -15.51 13.00
CA ARG A 266 -1.23 -15.29 13.16
C ARG A 266 -0.40 -16.57 12.96
N TYR A 267 -0.98 -17.72 13.28
CA TYR A 267 -0.31 -19.03 13.21
C TYR A 267 -0.84 -19.89 12.07
N ASP A 268 -1.64 -19.30 11.18
CA ASP A 268 -2.15 -20.02 10.03
C ASP A 268 -0.98 -20.41 9.12
N ARG A 269 -1.14 -21.54 8.47
CA ARG A 269 -0.11 -22.12 7.60
C ARG A 269 -0.62 -22.10 6.17
N CYS A 270 0.31 -21.93 5.24
CA CYS A 270 0.03 -22.17 3.84
C CYS A 270 -0.47 -23.61 3.67
N SER A 271 -1.65 -23.80 3.08
CA SER A 271 -2.22 -25.14 2.85
C SER A 271 -1.41 -25.98 1.87
N SER A 272 -0.55 -25.35 1.06
CA SER A 272 0.29 -26.02 0.08
C SER A 272 1.66 -26.43 0.66
N CYS A 273 2.46 -25.47 1.14
CA CYS A 273 3.81 -25.75 1.63
C CYS A 273 3.90 -25.95 3.15
N SER A 274 2.80 -25.79 3.90
CA SER A 274 2.76 -25.83 5.37
C SER A 274 3.62 -24.79 6.10
N SER A 275 4.26 -23.86 5.37
CA SER A 275 5.07 -22.79 5.98
C SER A 275 4.20 -21.78 6.72
N MET A 276 4.73 -21.27 7.85
CA MET A 276 4.16 -20.13 8.59
C MET A 276 4.73 -18.77 8.13
N THR A 277 5.79 -18.80 7.33
CA THR A 277 6.52 -17.62 6.83
C THR A 277 6.68 -17.72 5.32
N SER A 278 6.42 -16.65 4.58
CA SER A 278 6.93 -16.53 3.21
C SER A 278 8.44 -16.28 3.20
N LEU A 279 9.08 -16.45 2.05
CA LEU A 279 10.51 -16.23 1.83
C LEU A 279 10.97 -14.81 2.22
N ASP A 280 10.07 -13.84 2.18
CA ASP A 280 10.29 -12.45 2.59
C ASP A 280 10.28 -12.22 4.12
N GLY A 281 10.09 -13.29 4.91
CA GLY A 281 10.01 -13.21 6.37
C GLY A 281 8.71 -12.59 6.88
N LEU A 282 7.80 -12.20 5.99
CA LEU A 282 6.49 -11.72 6.35
C LEU A 282 5.66 -12.96 6.73
N GLY A 283 5.26 -13.09 8.00
CA GLY A 283 4.59 -14.30 8.51
C GLY A 283 3.23 -14.60 7.88
N ALA A 284 2.38 -15.36 8.59
CA ALA A 284 1.02 -15.76 8.18
C ALA A 284 0.04 -14.64 7.76
N GLN A 285 0.45 -13.38 7.82
CA GLN A 285 -0.31 -12.22 7.33
C GLN A 285 -0.39 -12.17 5.79
N HIS A 286 0.52 -12.83 5.08
CA HIS A 286 0.55 -12.87 3.61
C HIS A 286 0.06 -14.21 3.07
N LEU A 287 -1.07 -14.67 3.61
CA LEU A 287 -1.82 -15.78 3.05
C LEU A 287 -2.99 -15.25 2.23
N TYR A 288 -3.20 -15.87 1.08
CA TYR A 288 -4.15 -15.45 0.07
C TYR A 288 -5.17 -16.55 -0.21
N ASN A 289 -6.40 -16.15 -0.49
CA ASN A 289 -7.50 -16.98 -0.96
C ASN A 289 -8.48 -16.09 -1.74
N GLU A 290 -9.61 -16.66 -2.19
CA GLU A 290 -10.60 -15.94 -3.00
C GLU A 290 -11.10 -14.62 -2.38
N THR A 291 -11.05 -14.48 -1.05
CA THR A 291 -11.54 -13.31 -0.34
C THR A 291 -10.60 -12.10 -0.38
N ASN A 292 -9.33 -12.30 -0.76
CA ASN A 292 -8.31 -11.24 -0.78
C ASN A 292 -7.36 -11.24 -2.00
N TRP A 293 -7.71 -11.94 -3.08
CA TRP A 293 -6.90 -11.93 -4.31
C TRP A 293 -6.80 -10.56 -5.00
N ASP A 294 -7.74 -9.65 -4.76
CA ASP A 294 -7.62 -8.25 -5.18
C ASP A 294 -6.36 -7.59 -4.60
N TYR A 295 -5.92 -7.98 -3.40
CA TYR A 295 -4.69 -7.46 -2.81
C TYR A 295 -3.42 -7.94 -3.54
N LEU A 296 -3.48 -8.99 -4.37
CA LEU A 296 -2.30 -9.47 -5.09
C LEU A 296 -1.81 -8.46 -6.14
N GLU A 297 -2.68 -7.55 -6.59
CA GLU A 297 -2.36 -6.53 -7.61
C GLU A 297 -1.14 -5.70 -7.22
N GLY A 298 -1.09 -5.23 -5.97
CA GLY A 298 0.03 -4.44 -5.46
C GLY A 298 1.17 -5.24 -4.85
N VAL A 299 1.02 -6.55 -4.67
CA VAL A 299 2.05 -7.41 -4.06
C VAL A 299 2.89 -8.12 -5.11
N ILE A 300 2.24 -8.80 -6.05
CA ILE A 300 2.95 -9.62 -7.04
C ILE A 300 3.54 -8.72 -8.13
N GLY A 301 3.08 -7.48 -8.26
CA GLY A 301 3.48 -6.58 -9.33
C GLY A 301 2.95 -7.15 -10.65
N LEU A 302 2.12 -6.40 -11.35
CA LEU A 302 1.51 -6.88 -12.59
C LEU A 302 2.50 -6.98 -13.76
N ASP A 303 3.81 -6.87 -13.49
CA ASP A 303 4.82 -7.15 -14.49
C ASP A 303 5.08 -8.65 -14.61
N PHE A 304 4.03 -9.37 -15.01
CA PHE A 304 4.05 -10.81 -15.24
C PHE A 304 5.08 -11.23 -16.27
N GLN A 305 5.66 -10.31 -17.03
CA GLN A 305 6.78 -10.59 -17.90
C GLN A 305 7.99 -11.18 -17.15
N PHE A 306 8.12 -10.92 -15.85
CA PHE A 306 9.15 -11.54 -15.00
C PHE A 306 8.76 -12.93 -14.47
N TYR A 307 7.48 -13.26 -14.44
CA TYR A 307 6.96 -14.57 -14.03
C TYR A 307 6.78 -15.53 -15.21
N LEU A 308 6.87 -15.05 -16.45
CA LEU A 308 6.89 -15.95 -17.60
C LEU A 308 8.19 -16.77 -17.61
N PRO A 309 8.12 -18.09 -17.89
CA PRO A 309 9.30 -18.86 -18.27
C PRO A 309 10.12 -18.09 -19.32
N LEU A 310 11.44 -18.00 -19.11
CA LEU A 310 12.33 -17.12 -19.90
C LEU A 310 12.20 -17.38 -21.41
N GLU A 311 11.96 -18.61 -21.79
CA GLU A 311 11.83 -19.07 -23.15
C GLU A 311 10.50 -18.60 -23.77
N LEU A 312 9.39 -18.65 -23.03
CA LEU A 312 8.09 -18.12 -23.47
C LEU A 312 8.13 -16.60 -23.67
N ARG A 313 8.82 -15.88 -22.79
CA ARG A 313 8.99 -14.41 -22.93
C ARG A 313 9.67 -14.04 -24.25
N ARG A 314 10.52 -14.92 -24.78
CA ARG A 314 11.25 -14.71 -26.03
C ARG A 314 10.54 -15.29 -27.25
N ASN A 315 9.39 -15.94 -27.07
CA ASN A 315 8.64 -16.53 -28.15
C ASN A 315 7.97 -15.43 -29.01
N PRO A 316 8.38 -15.25 -30.28
CA PRO A 316 7.85 -14.20 -31.13
C PRO A 316 6.39 -14.41 -31.54
N ALA A 317 5.87 -15.65 -31.46
CA ALA A 317 4.45 -15.95 -31.69
C ALA A 317 3.56 -15.59 -30.48
N GLU A 318 4.16 -15.46 -29.28
CA GLU A 318 3.45 -15.11 -28.04
C GLU A 318 3.78 -13.69 -27.53
N ARG A 319 4.24 -12.78 -28.40
CA ARG A 319 4.51 -11.37 -28.02
C ARG A 319 3.32 -10.65 -27.39
N GLY A 320 2.10 -11.10 -27.69
CA GLY A 320 0.88 -10.55 -27.09
C GLY A 320 0.61 -11.03 -25.66
N LEU A 321 1.37 -11.99 -25.12
CA LEU A 321 1.10 -12.58 -23.81
C LEU A 321 1.21 -11.55 -22.68
N GLY A 322 2.28 -10.77 -22.64
CA GLY A 322 2.43 -9.71 -21.62
C GLY A 322 1.28 -8.69 -21.67
N GLN A 323 0.86 -8.30 -22.88
CA GLN A 323 -0.30 -7.41 -23.08
C GLN A 323 -1.63 -8.07 -22.69
N ALA A 324 -1.78 -9.37 -22.94
CA ALA A 324 -2.99 -10.11 -22.57
C ALA A 324 -3.12 -10.19 -21.04
N VAL A 325 -2.03 -10.49 -20.35
CA VAL A 325 -2.01 -10.54 -18.89
C VAL A 325 -2.23 -9.14 -18.31
N SER A 326 -1.56 -8.10 -18.83
CA SER A 326 -1.74 -6.73 -18.32
C SER A 326 -3.15 -6.17 -18.55
N LYS A 327 -3.87 -6.65 -19.57
CA LYS A 327 -5.29 -6.31 -19.80
C LYS A 327 -6.21 -6.93 -18.75
N ILE A 328 -5.84 -8.04 -18.12
CA ILE A 328 -6.56 -8.59 -16.97
C ILE A 328 -6.06 -7.89 -15.73
N ASN A 329 -6.37 -6.60 -15.65
CA ASN A 329 -5.89 -5.70 -14.61
C ASN A 329 -6.70 -5.84 -13.30
N ARG A 330 -7.05 -7.07 -12.92
CA ARG A 330 -7.78 -7.38 -11.68
C ARG A 330 -7.28 -8.69 -11.10
N GLY A 331 -6.56 -8.62 -9.98
CA GLY A 331 -5.94 -9.77 -9.33
C GLY A 331 -6.96 -10.87 -9.03
N SER A 332 -8.14 -10.50 -8.54
CA SER A 332 -9.22 -11.47 -8.28
C SER A 332 -9.71 -12.19 -9.53
N ARG A 333 -9.95 -11.46 -10.63
CA ARG A 333 -10.40 -12.06 -11.90
C ARG A 333 -9.33 -12.95 -12.51
N LEU A 334 -8.08 -12.50 -12.53
CA LEU A 334 -6.97 -13.28 -13.06
C LEU A 334 -6.83 -14.59 -12.29
N MET A 335 -6.86 -14.53 -10.95
CA MET A 335 -6.75 -15.72 -10.12
C MET A 335 -7.91 -16.69 -10.34
N GLN A 336 -9.15 -16.21 -10.45
CA GLN A 336 -10.30 -17.05 -10.82
C GLN A 336 -10.10 -17.76 -12.16
N GLU A 337 -9.66 -17.03 -13.18
CA GLU A 337 -9.39 -17.61 -14.50
C GLU A 337 -8.22 -18.62 -14.45
N MET A 338 -7.18 -18.36 -13.65
CA MET A 338 -6.07 -19.30 -13.46
C MET A 338 -6.52 -20.56 -12.71
N PHE A 339 -7.35 -20.46 -11.68
CA PHE A 339 -7.88 -21.64 -10.99
C PHE A 339 -8.76 -22.49 -11.91
N ALA A 340 -9.46 -21.89 -12.87
CA ALA A 340 -10.20 -22.60 -13.90
C ALA A 340 -9.29 -23.32 -14.92
N SER A 341 -8.11 -22.78 -15.20
CA SER A 341 -7.12 -23.29 -16.17
C SER A 341 -5.93 -24.04 -15.54
N LYS A 342 -6.00 -24.38 -14.26
CA LYS A 342 -4.87 -24.99 -13.53
C LYS A 342 -4.54 -26.39 -14.03
N SER A 343 -3.26 -26.75 -13.99
CA SER A 343 -2.79 -28.09 -14.37
C SER A 343 -3.10 -29.15 -13.32
N GLU A 344 -2.88 -30.44 -13.67
CA GLU A 344 -3.11 -31.58 -12.78
C GLU A 344 -2.31 -31.47 -11.46
N LYS A 345 -1.11 -30.86 -11.52
CA LYS A 345 -0.27 -30.55 -10.35
C LYS A 345 -1.03 -29.80 -9.25
N TYR A 346 -1.98 -28.94 -9.64
CA TYR A 346 -2.76 -28.09 -8.74
C TYR A 346 -4.21 -28.55 -8.58
N ARG A 347 -4.56 -29.77 -9.03
CA ARG A 347 -5.93 -30.29 -9.00
C ARG A 347 -6.58 -30.19 -7.62
N ASN A 348 -5.83 -30.51 -6.57
CA ASN A 348 -6.31 -30.51 -5.18
C ASN A 348 -6.31 -29.13 -4.50
N TRP A 349 -5.82 -28.08 -5.18
CA TRP A 349 -5.90 -26.72 -4.64
C TRP A 349 -7.34 -26.23 -4.68
N SER A 350 -7.73 -25.46 -3.68
CA SER A 350 -9.07 -24.90 -3.56
C SER A 350 -8.98 -23.41 -3.25
N GLU A 351 -9.93 -22.65 -3.80
CA GLU A 351 -9.98 -21.19 -3.76
C GLU A 351 -10.21 -20.65 -2.33
N ASP A 352 -10.83 -21.45 -1.46
CA ASP A 352 -11.10 -21.12 -0.06
C ASP A 352 -9.88 -21.29 0.85
N LYS A 353 -8.85 -22.02 0.41
CA LYS A 353 -7.67 -22.33 1.22
C LYS A 353 -6.65 -21.20 1.19
N TRP A 354 -6.04 -20.99 2.35
CA TRP A 354 -5.01 -19.98 2.56
C TRP A 354 -3.65 -20.44 2.01
N VAL A 355 -3.12 -19.71 1.04
CA VAL A 355 -1.85 -20.03 0.35
C VAL A 355 -0.89 -18.84 0.45
N CYS A 356 0.39 -19.07 0.74
CA CYS A 356 1.37 -17.98 0.83
C CYS A 356 1.70 -17.37 -0.54
N GLY A 357 2.26 -16.14 -0.53
CA GLY A 357 2.70 -15.43 -1.74
C GLY A 357 3.60 -16.27 -2.65
N ASP A 358 4.58 -16.99 -2.09
CA ASP A 358 5.51 -17.83 -2.86
C ASP A 358 4.78 -18.96 -3.61
N CYS A 359 3.81 -19.60 -2.95
CA CYS A 359 3.00 -20.65 -3.56
C CYS A 359 2.07 -20.08 -4.63
N ILE A 360 1.45 -18.92 -4.40
CA ILE A 360 0.66 -18.22 -5.42
C ILE A 360 1.53 -17.83 -6.63
N GLN A 361 2.74 -17.33 -6.40
CA GLN A 361 3.67 -16.98 -7.48
C GLN A 361 4.03 -18.20 -8.32
N MET A 362 4.41 -19.32 -7.70
CA MET A 362 4.67 -20.57 -8.43
C MET A 362 3.45 -21.06 -9.20
N PHE A 363 2.26 -20.98 -8.58
CA PHE A 363 1.00 -21.33 -9.23
C PHE A 363 0.75 -20.47 -10.48
N ILE A 364 0.94 -19.15 -10.38
CA ILE A 364 0.82 -18.22 -11.49
C ILE A 364 1.79 -18.58 -12.62
N VAL A 365 3.09 -18.73 -12.31
CA VAL A 365 4.14 -19.05 -13.29
C VAL A 365 3.80 -20.32 -14.07
N ASP A 366 3.40 -21.37 -13.36
CA ASP A 366 3.07 -22.66 -13.97
C ASP A 366 1.74 -22.63 -14.74
N THR A 367 0.79 -21.77 -14.35
CA THR A 367 -0.57 -21.77 -14.90
C THR A 367 -0.75 -20.82 -16.08
N ILE A 368 0.05 -19.75 -16.19
CA ILE A 368 -0.05 -18.77 -17.28
C ILE A 368 -0.08 -19.41 -18.68
N PRO A 369 0.77 -20.41 -19.02
CA PRO A 369 0.75 -21.01 -20.35
C PRO A 369 -0.62 -21.63 -20.68
N PHE A 370 -1.20 -22.39 -19.75
CA PHE A 370 -2.50 -23.05 -19.94
C PHE A 370 -3.65 -22.05 -19.97
N TRP A 371 -3.64 -21.07 -19.07
CA TRP A 371 -4.60 -19.97 -19.08
C TRP A 371 -4.59 -19.24 -20.43
N ARG A 372 -3.41 -18.95 -20.99
CA ARG A 372 -3.31 -18.33 -22.32
C ARG A 372 -3.84 -19.24 -23.43
N LEU A 373 -3.56 -20.54 -23.36
CA LEU A 373 -4.04 -21.51 -24.34
C LEU A 373 -5.59 -21.59 -24.33
N ASP A 374 -6.20 -21.58 -23.15
CA ASP A 374 -7.65 -21.59 -23.01
C ASP A 374 -8.29 -20.30 -23.54
N GLN A 375 -7.66 -19.14 -23.30
CA GLN A 375 -8.09 -17.87 -23.91
C GLN A 375 -8.06 -17.93 -25.45
N LYS A 376 -7.00 -18.49 -26.05
CA LYS A 376 -6.90 -18.67 -27.51
C LYS A 376 -7.99 -19.60 -28.04
N ARG A 377 -8.25 -20.71 -27.35
CA ARG A 377 -9.33 -21.64 -27.69
C ARG A 377 -10.70 -20.97 -27.62
N ALA A 378 -10.96 -20.22 -26.56
CA ALA A 378 -12.21 -19.49 -26.38
C ALA A 378 -12.41 -18.40 -27.46
N ALA A 379 -11.32 -17.81 -27.95
CA ALA A 379 -11.34 -16.86 -29.07
C ALA A 379 -11.46 -17.53 -30.46
N GLY A 380 -11.46 -18.86 -30.53
CA GLY A 380 -11.51 -19.61 -31.79
C GLY A 380 -10.22 -19.56 -32.60
N GLU A 381 -9.07 -19.25 -31.98
CA GLU A 381 -7.78 -19.27 -32.65
C GLU A 381 -7.35 -20.70 -33.01
N THR A 382 -6.73 -20.87 -34.18
CA THR A 382 -6.16 -22.17 -34.59
C THR A 382 -4.95 -22.51 -33.73
N ILE A 383 -5.05 -23.59 -32.95
CA ILE A 383 -3.95 -24.09 -32.12
C ILE A 383 -3.06 -25.02 -32.95
N GLN A 384 -1.76 -24.74 -32.97
CA GLN A 384 -0.76 -25.57 -33.63
C GLN A 384 -0.52 -26.88 -32.84
N PRO A 385 0.08 -27.92 -33.46
CA PRO A 385 0.50 -29.11 -32.73
C PRO A 385 1.48 -28.78 -31.60
N ASP A 386 1.34 -29.47 -30.46
CA ASP A 386 2.18 -29.24 -29.29
C ASP A 386 3.66 -29.52 -29.58
N CYS A 387 4.52 -28.61 -29.12
CA CYS A 387 5.95 -28.83 -29.09
C CYS A 387 6.28 -29.88 -28.02
N ARG A 388 7.14 -30.85 -28.34
CA ARG A 388 7.56 -31.89 -27.39
C ARG A 388 8.18 -31.32 -26.11
N SER A 389 8.89 -30.20 -26.21
CA SER A 389 9.51 -29.51 -25.07
C SER A 389 8.60 -28.47 -24.42
N GLY A 390 7.37 -28.28 -24.91
CA GLY A 390 6.41 -27.35 -24.32
C GLY A 390 6.93 -25.93 -24.10
N TYR A 391 6.55 -25.32 -22.98
CA TYR A 391 6.96 -23.96 -22.63
C TYR A 391 8.47 -23.80 -22.31
N THR A 392 9.22 -24.89 -22.13
CA THR A 392 10.67 -24.88 -21.88
C THR A 392 11.50 -25.05 -23.17
N CYS A 393 10.85 -25.04 -24.35
CA CYS A 393 11.55 -25.22 -25.62
C CYS A 393 12.51 -24.06 -25.93
N ASN A 394 13.82 -24.33 -26.04
CA ASN A 394 14.80 -23.30 -26.42
C ASN A 394 14.67 -22.83 -27.87
N LEU A 395 14.11 -23.67 -28.76
CA LEU A 395 13.93 -23.35 -30.17
C LEU A 395 12.78 -22.37 -30.43
N GLN A 396 11.96 -22.06 -29.43
CA GLN A 396 10.82 -21.15 -29.60
C GLN A 396 11.22 -19.69 -29.85
N GLN A 397 12.51 -19.36 -29.77
CA GLN A 397 13.05 -18.05 -30.19
C GLN A 397 13.15 -17.94 -31.72
N ASP A 398 13.24 -19.08 -32.43
CA ASP A 398 13.20 -19.13 -33.88
C ASP A 398 11.77 -18.95 -34.39
N MET A 399 11.55 -17.98 -35.28
CA MET A 399 10.21 -17.62 -35.74
C MET A 399 9.53 -18.75 -36.52
N ALA A 400 10.28 -19.55 -37.28
CA ALA A 400 9.70 -20.65 -38.05
C ALA A 400 9.24 -21.78 -37.12
N HIS A 401 10.04 -22.11 -36.11
CA HIS A 401 9.68 -23.07 -35.07
C HIS A 401 8.49 -22.58 -34.23
N ALA A 402 8.53 -21.34 -33.75
CA ALA A 402 7.47 -20.71 -32.94
C ALA A 402 6.11 -20.67 -33.65
N LYS A 403 6.09 -20.46 -34.98
CA LYS A 403 4.85 -20.49 -35.77
C LYS A 403 4.32 -21.89 -36.03
N LYS A 404 5.20 -22.91 -36.03
CA LYS A 404 4.86 -24.27 -36.42
C LYS A 404 4.29 -25.10 -35.25
N PHE A 405 4.68 -24.77 -34.02
CA PHE A 405 4.33 -25.54 -32.83
C PHE A 405 3.71 -24.67 -31.74
N ASN A 406 2.82 -25.26 -30.95
CA ASN A 406 2.31 -24.66 -29.72
C ASN A 406 3.34 -24.86 -28.59
N HIS A 407 3.71 -23.79 -27.89
CA HIS A 407 4.58 -23.82 -26.71
C HIS A 407 3.82 -23.59 -25.40
N LEU A 408 2.50 -23.41 -25.46
CA LEU A 408 1.64 -23.23 -24.28
C LEU A 408 1.18 -24.58 -23.69
N CYS A 409 2.05 -25.59 -23.70
CA CYS A 409 1.76 -26.96 -23.26
C CYS A 409 2.86 -27.50 -22.34
N GLU A 410 2.55 -28.56 -21.57
CA GLU A 410 3.53 -29.24 -20.72
C GLU A 410 4.61 -29.95 -21.56
N PRO A 411 5.88 -29.96 -21.12
CA PRO A 411 6.90 -30.78 -21.74
C PRO A 411 6.56 -32.28 -21.64
N LEU A 412 6.51 -32.99 -22.77
CA LEU A 412 6.16 -34.42 -22.82
C LEU A 412 7.22 -35.33 -22.19
N ASP A 413 8.48 -34.89 -22.17
CA ASP A 413 9.61 -35.72 -21.73
C ASP A 413 9.81 -35.74 -20.20
N GLN A 414 9.05 -34.95 -19.43
CA GLN A 414 9.18 -34.88 -17.97
C GLN A 414 8.17 -35.75 -17.20
N ALA A 415 7.20 -36.38 -17.88
CA ALA A 415 6.16 -37.19 -17.23
C ALA A 415 6.64 -38.61 -16.81
N SER A 416 7.92 -38.96 -17.01
CA SER A 416 8.44 -40.32 -16.82
C SER A 416 9.64 -40.47 -15.85
N ALA A 417 9.97 -39.44 -15.08
CA ALA A 417 11.01 -39.48 -14.04
C ALA A 417 10.39 -39.11 -12.68
#